data_AF-A0A7W0UG81-F1
#
_entry.id   AF-A0A7W0UG81-F1
#
_cell.length_a   1.000
_cell.length_b   1.000
_cell.length_c   1.000
_cell.angle_alpha   90.00
_cell.angle_beta   90.00
_cell.angle_gamma   90.00
#
_symmetry.space_group_name_H-M   'P 1'
#
loop_
_entity.id
_entity.type
_entity.pdbx_description
1 polymer ?
#
loop_
_entity_poly.entity_id
_entity_poly.type
_entity_poly.pdbx_seq_one_letter_code
_entity_poly.pdbx_strand_id
1 'polypeptide(L)'
;VLGAVAGLQFVILIVLLVALLAEPVTQHVARAAEEQVLAPVAPKPALKAGRATAPSLARSETSVIILNGNGRAGAAATTAERVRKIGYTIGSVGNAPSTDYERSLVMYRRGHAGEGRRLAQDLGIKVVGPLDGMRPSQLLGAHAAVIIGS
;
A
#
# COMPACT_ATOMS: atom_id res chain seq x y z
N VAL A 1 38.12 -24.19 56.59
CA VAL A 1 38.12 -24.31 55.11
C VAL A 1 36.70 -24.55 54.62
N LEU A 2 35.80 -23.55 54.71
CA LEU A 2 34.38 -23.73 54.36
C LEU A 2 33.69 -22.51 53.69
N GLY A 3 34.41 -21.44 53.35
CA GLY A 3 33.79 -20.21 52.81
C GLY A 3 34.25 -19.77 51.41
N ALA A 4 35.34 -20.35 50.87
CA ALA A 4 35.97 -19.81 49.66
C ALA A 4 35.61 -20.55 48.36
N VAL A 5 34.87 -21.67 48.43
CA VAL A 5 34.53 -22.49 47.25
C VAL A 5 33.15 -22.13 46.67
N ALA A 6 32.30 -21.40 47.41
CA ALA A 6 30.93 -21.11 47.00
C ALA A 6 30.79 -19.88 46.07
N GLY A 7 31.71 -18.91 46.13
CA GLY A 7 31.63 -17.70 45.31
C GLY A 7 32.08 -17.90 43.86
N LEU A 8 33.10 -18.74 43.64
CA LEU A 8 33.69 -18.92 42.31
C LEU A 8 32.79 -19.76 41.39
N GLN A 9 32.06 -20.73 41.94
CA GLN A 9 31.18 -21.59 41.16
C GLN A 9 29.94 -20.83 40.65
N PHE A 10 29.40 -19.89 41.42
CA PHE A 10 28.28 -19.05 40.97
C PHE A 10 28.67 -18.11 39.84
N VAL A 11 29.88 -17.53 39.86
CA VAL A 11 30.35 -16.67 38.77
C VAL A 11 30.57 -17.48 37.49
N ILE A 12 31.13 -18.70 37.59
CA ILE A 12 31.28 -19.59 36.43
C ILE A 12 29.92 -20.02 35.88
N LEU A 13 28.94 -20.30 36.73
CA LEU A 13 27.59 -20.70 36.30
C LEU A 13 26.83 -19.53 35.65
N ILE A 14 26.99 -18.30 36.16
CA ILE A 14 26.40 -17.09 35.55
C ILE A 14 27.08 -16.75 34.21
N VAL A 15 28.41 -16.85 34.11
CA VAL A 15 29.13 -16.62 32.84
C VAL A 15 28.77 -17.71 31.82
N LEU A 16 28.64 -18.97 32.24
CA LEU A 16 28.21 -20.06 31.37
C LEU A 16 26.74 -19.91 30.94
N LEU A 17 25.86 -19.41 31.83
CA LEU A 17 24.45 -19.13 31.52
C LEU A 17 24.32 -17.96 30.53
N VAL A 18 25.07 -16.88 30.71
CA VAL A 18 25.07 -15.74 29.76
C VAL A 18 25.68 -16.16 28.41
N ALA A 19 26.73 -16.99 28.41
CA ALA A 19 27.34 -17.50 27.18
C ALA A 19 26.43 -18.50 26.43
N LEU A 20 25.61 -19.29 27.14
CA LEU A 20 24.64 -20.22 26.53
C LEU A 20 23.37 -19.53 26.03
N LEU A 21 23.04 -18.32 26.52
CA LEU A 21 21.91 -17.52 26.02
C LEU A 21 22.31 -16.52 24.92
N ALA A 22 23.61 -16.36 24.65
CA ALA A 22 24.13 -15.43 23.66
C ALA A 22 24.74 -16.16 22.45
N GLU A 23 23.99 -17.07 21.83
CA GLU A 23 24.25 -17.44 20.44
C GLU A 23 23.66 -16.36 19.51
N PRO A 24 24.43 -15.91 18.51
CA PRO A 24 24.21 -14.65 17.82
C PRO A 24 23.00 -14.75 16.88
N VAL A 25 21.86 -14.23 17.31
CA VAL A 25 20.67 -13.95 16.46
C VAL A 25 20.95 -12.83 15.45
N THR A 26 22.18 -12.73 14.95
CA THR A 26 22.63 -11.73 13.97
C THR A 26 22.98 -12.38 12.62
N GLN A 27 23.16 -13.70 12.56
CA GLN A 27 23.42 -14.40 11.29
C GLN A 27 22.17 -15.05 10.66
N HIS A 28 21.06 -15.20 11.39
CA HIS A 28 19.81 -15.75 10.85
C HIS A 28 18.88 -14.69 10.24
N VAL A 29 19.03 -13.42 10.64
CA VAL A 29 18.29 -12.31 10.01
C VAL A 29 18.90 -11.96 8.64
N ALA A 30 20.23 -12.12 8.49
CA ALA A 30 20.92 -11.87 7.22
C ALA A 30 20.59 -12.92 6.14
N ARG A 31 20.55 -14.22 6.48
CA ARG A 31 20.19 -15.28 5.51
C ARG A 31 18.70 -15.31 5.17
N ALA A 32 17.82 -14.97 6.11
CA ALA A 32 16.38 -14.86 5.81
C ALA A 32 16.05 -13.65 4.92
N ALA A 33 16.85 -12.58 4.98
CA ALA A 33 16.75 -11.45 4.07
C ALA A 33 17.26 -11.82 2.66
N GLU A 34 18.37 -12.55 2.54
CA GLU A 34 18.89 -12.97 1.23
C GLU A 34 17.95 -13.95 0.50
N GLU A 35 17.30 -14.88 1.20
CA GLU A 35 16.30 -15.77 0.59
C GLU A 35 15.02 -15.03 0.16
N GLN A 36 14.61 -13.97 0.88
CA GLN A 36 13.48 -13.13 0.46
C GLN A 36 13.82 -12.10 -0.63
N VAL A 37 15.10 -11.79 -0.84
CA VAL A 37 15.55 -10.94 -1.94
C VAL A 37 15.65 -11.74 -3.25
N LEU A 38 15.86 -13.06 -3.18
CA LEU A 38 15.93 -13.95 -4.35
C LEU A 38 14.68 -14.81 -4.59
N ALA A 39 13.80 -14.97 -3.61
CA ALA A 39 12.47 -15.49 -3.87
C ALA A 39 11.79 -14.51 -4.83
N PRO A 40 11.29 -14.95 -5.99
CA PRO A 40 10.35 -14.14 -6.73
C PRO A 40 9.22 -13.87 -5.75
N VAL A 41 8.99 -12.61 -5.35
CA VAL A 41 7.72 -12.21 -4.78
C VAL A 41 6.70 -12.70 -5.80
N ALA A 42 6.08 -13.84 -5.53
CA ALA A 42 5.03 -14.36 -6.36
C ALA A 42 4.03 -13.21 -6.41
N PRO A 43 3.83 -12.56 -7.57
CA PRO A 43 2.99 -11.38 -7.62
C PRO A 43 1.65 -11.82 -7.06
N LYS A 44 1.25 -11.24 -5.92
CA LYS A 44 -0.11 -11.37 -5.35
C LYS A 44 -1.02 -11.37 -6.57
N PRO A 45 -1.77 -12.46 -6.85
CA PRO A 45 -2.36 -12.67 -8.16
C PRO A 45 -2.99 -11.37 -8.62
N ALA A 46 -2.33 -10.71 -9.57
CA ALA A 46 -2.83 -9.46 -10.11
C ALA A 46 -4.20 -9.86 -10.63
N LEU A 47 -5.26 -9.48 -9.90
CA LEU A 47 -6.64 -9.81 -10.19
C LEU A 47 -6.79 -9.57 -11.67
N LYS A 48 -6.84 -10.67 -12.45
CA LYS A 48 -6.62 -10.68 -13.90
C LYS A 48 -7.29 -9.44 -14.44
N ALA A 49 -6.50 -8.48 -14.91
CA ALA A 49 -7.00 -7.17 -15.32
C ALA A 49 -8.19 -7.44 -16.23
N GLY A 50 -9.40 -7.25 -15.68
CA GLY A 50 -10.61 -7.80 -16.30
C GLY A 50 -10.64 -7.31 -17.73
N ARG A 51 -10.89 -8.22 -18.70
CA ARG A 51 -10.97 -7.97 -20.15
C ARG A 51 -11.25 -6.49 -20.43
N ALA A 52 -10.41 -5.83 -21.22
CA ALA A 52 -10.50 -4.38 -21.47
C ALA A 52 -11.91 -3.97 -21.91
N THR A 53 -12.77 -3.65 -20.94
CA THR A 53 -14.11 -3.16 -21.19
C THR A 53 -13.96 -1.72 -21.66
N ALA A 54 -14.56 -1.39 -22.79
CA ALA A 54 -14.68 0.00 -23.21
C ALA A 54 -15.44 0.78 -22.12
N PRO A 55 -15.11 2.05 -21.86
CA PRO A 55 -15.90 2.90 -20.98
C PRO A 55 -17.30 3.07 -21.58
N SER A 56 -18.33 2.82 -20.77
CA SER A 56 -19.74 2.99 -21.17
C SER A 56 -20.28 4.35 -20.74
N LEU A 57 -19.79 4.90 -19.62
CA LEU A 57 -20.23 6.20 -19.10
C LEU A 57 -19.48 7.36 -19.74
N ALA A 58 -20.15 8.50 -19.88
CA ALA A 58 -19.46 9.76 -20.18
C ALA A 58 -18.56 10.20 -19.01
N ARG A 59 -17.62 11.13 -19.25
CA ARG A 59 -16.76 11.67 -18.17
C ARG A 59 -17.60 12.36 -17.09
N SER A 60 -18.60 13.14 -17.50
CA SER A 60 -19.52 13.85 -16.60
C SER A 60 -20.36 12.90 -15.74
N GLU A 61 -20.66 11.70 -16.24
CA GLU A 61 -21.42 10.68 -15.50
C GLU A 61 -20.51 9.80 -14.61
N THR A 62 -19.20 9.87 -14.84
CA THR A 62 -18.21 9.13 -14.05
C THR A 62 -17.89 9.92 -12.79
N SER A 63 -18.59 9.60 -11.70
CA SER A 63 -18.24 10.07 -10.35
C SER A 63 -16.92 9.46 -9.83
N VAL A 64 -16.01 10.31 -9.36
CA VAL A 64 -14.67 9.96 -8.89
C VAL A 64 -14.44 10.55 -7.49
N ILE A 65 -13.84 9.77 -6.59
CA ILE A 65 -13.28 10.31 -5.33
C ILE A 65 -11.78 10.52 -5.46
N ILE A 66 -11.27 11.58 -4.81
CA ILE A 66 -9.84 11.92 -4.81
C ILE A 66 -9.31 11.84 -3.38
N LEU A 67 -8.28 11.03 -3.19
CA LEU A 67 -7.72 10.74 -1.87
C LEU A 67 -6.24 11.12 -1.82
N ASN A 68 -5.87 11.86 -0.78
CA ASN A 68 -4.50 12.20 -0.48
C ASN A 68 -3.80 11.02 0.20
N GLY A 69 -2.88 10.38 -0.52
CA GLY A 69 -2.06 9.29 0.00
C GLY A 69 -0.60 9.66 0.22
N ASN A 70 -0.21 10.95 0.16
CA ASN A 70 1.18 11.38 0.30
C ASN A 70 1.44 12.35 1.47
N GLY A 71 0.40 12.68 2.24
CA GLY A 71 0.50 13.56 3.42
C GLY A 71 0.69 15.05 3.11
N ARG A 72 0.78 15.47 1.85
CA ARG A 72 0.93 16.88 1.48
C ARG A 72 -0.41 17.59 1.51
N ALA A 73 -0.53 18.64 2.32
CA ALA A 73 -1.76 19.45 2.41
C ALA A 73 -2.16 20.00 1.02
N GLY A 74 -3.44 19.90 0.70
CA GLY A 74 -4.00 20.42 -0.56
C GLY A 74 -3.79 19.56 -1.81
N ALA A 75 -2.97 18.49 -1.76
CA ALA A 75 -2.70 17.66 -2.94
C ALA A 75 -3.97 17.07 -3.58
N ALA A 76 -4.90 16.59 -2.75
CA ALA A 76 -6.19 16.07 -3.23
C ALA A 76 -7.08 17.15 -3.83
N ALA A 77 -7.12 18.34 -3.25
CA ALA A 77 -7.90 19.46 -3.78
C ALA A 77 -7.37 19.92 -5.14
N THR A 78 -6.05 20.08 -5.28
CA THR A 78 -5.41 20.45 -6.56
C THR A 78 -5.68 19.40 -7.64
N THR A 79 -5.63 18.12 -7.29
CA THR A 79 -5.94 17.04 -8.23
C THR A 79 -7.42 17.00 -8.58
N ALA A 80 -8.32 17.25 -7.63
CA ALA A 80 -9.75 17.34 -7.88
C ALA A 80 -10.10 18.45 -8.88
N GLU A 81 -9.46 19.62 -8.78
CA GLU A 81 -9.62 20.70 -9.75
C GLU A 81 -9.16 20.29 -11.16
N ARG A 82 -8.04 19.56 -11.27
CA ARG A 82 -7.58 19.01 -12.56
C ARG A 82 -8.60 18.01 -13.12
N VAL A 83 -9.08 17.08 -12.29
CA VAL A 83 -10.07 16.06 -12.68
C VAL A 83 -11.39 16.70 -13.13
N ARG A 84 -11.83 17.75 -12.43
CA ARG A 84 -13.02 18.54 -12.80
C ARG A 84 -12.85 19.25 -14.14
N LYS A 85 -11.67 19.83 -14.41
CA LYS A 85 -11.37 20.47 -15.71
C LYS A 85 -11.40 19.49 -16.89
N ILE A 86 -11.07 18.22 -16.65
CA ILE A 86 -11.19 17.15 -17.65
C ILE A 86 -12.67 16.76 -17.90
N GLY A 87 -13.58 17.16 -17.02
CA GLY A 87 -15.02 16.94 -17.16
C GLY A 87 -15.56 15.77 -16.33
N TYR A 88 -14.81 15.30 -15.34
CA TYR A 88 -15.29 14.29 -14.40
C TYR A 88 -16.10 14.90 -13.26
N THR A 89 -17.07 14.15 -12.76
CA THR A 89 -17.81 14.53 -11.55
C THR A 89 -17.02 14.14 -10.31
N ILE A 90 -16.76 15.12 -9.43
CA ILE A 90 -16.11 14.87 -8.14
C ILE A 90 -17.17 14.48 -7.12
N GLY A 91 -17.09 13.24 -6.61
CA GLY A 91 -17.95 12.77 -5.54
C GLY A 91 -17.47 13.23 -4.16
N SER A 92 -16.17 13.07 -3.89
CA SER A 92 -15.57 13.44 -2.61
C SER A 92 -14.07 13.68 -2.75
N VAL A 93 -13.53 14.52 -1.87
CA VAL A 93 -12.09 14.81 -1.74
C VAL A 93 -11.71 14.59 -0.28
N GLY A 94 -10.65 13.83 -0.02
CA GLY A 94 -10.26 13.51 1.34
C GLY A 94 -8.86 12.90 1.45
N ASN A 95 -8.62 12.23 2.57
CA ASN A 95 -7.36 11.52 2.82
C ASN A 95 -7.53 10.02 2.55
N ALA A 96 -6.49 9.39 2.04
CA ALA A 96 -6.43 7.94 1.94
C ALA A 96 -6.24 7.31 3.33
N PRO A 97 -6.53 6.00 3.51
CA PRO A 97 -6.35 5.32 4.79
C PRO A 97 -4.89 5.25 5.29
N SER A 98 -3.92 5.42 4.40
CA SER A 98 -2.48 5.46 4.69
C SER A 98 -1.85 6.55 3.81
N THR A 99 -0.66 7.01 4.19
CA THR A 99 0.14 7.99 3.46
C THR A 99 1.39 7.39 2.80
N ASP A 100 1.47 6.07 2.71
CA ASP A 100 2.67 5.33 2.29
C ASP A 100 2.63 5.00 0.79
N TYR A 101 1.82 5.73 0.03
CA TYR A 101 1.65 5.50 -1.40
C TYR A 101 2.81 6.14 -2.17
N GLU A 102 3.79 5.36 -2.62
CA GLU A 102 4.89 5.85 -3.45
C GLU A 102 4.46 6.26 -4.87
N ARG A 103 3.32 5.76 -5.34
CA ARG A 103 2.81 6.05 -6.68
C ARG A 103 1.33 6.36 -6.63
N SER A 104 0.92 7.33 -7.42
CA SER A 104 -0.50 7.57 -7.66
C SER A 104 -1.13 6.37 -8.37
N LEU A 105 -2.36 6.04 -7.99
CA LEU A 105 -3.08 4.90 -8.52
C LEU A 105 -4.58 5.18 -8.67
N VAL A 106 -5.22 4.49 -9.62
CA VAL A 106 -6.65 4.56 -9.87
C VAL A 106 -7.29 3.22 -9.55
N MET A 107 -8.30 3.23 -8.69
CA MET A 107 -9.05 2.05 -8.30
C MET A 107 -10.48 2.17 -8.79
N TYR A 108 -11.05 1.13 -9.39
CA TYR A 108 -12.42 1.17 -9.89
C TYR A 108 -13.30 0.10 -9.24
N ARG A 109 -14.58 0.43 -9.06
CA ARG A 109 -15.58 -0.53 -8.61
C ARG A 109 -15.86 -1.56 -9.71
N ARG A 110 -16.34 -2.74 -9.32
CA ARG A 110 -16.67 -3.81 -10.28
C ARG A 110 -17.64 -3.30 -11.35
N GLY A 111 -17.36 -3.59 -12.62
CA GLY A 111 -18.15 -3.10 -13.76
C GLY A 111 -17.67 -1.79 -14.38
N HIS A 112 -16.74 -1.07 -13.74
CA HIS A 112 -16.25 0.24 -14.22
C HIS A 112 -14.77 0.23 -14.64
N ALA A 113 -14.32 -0.90 -15.18
CA ALA A 113 -12.94 -1.07 -15.60
C ALA A 113 -12.57 -0.17 -16.79
N GLY A 114 -13.54 0.16 -17.65
CA GLY A 114 -13.33 1.08 -18.77
C GLY A 114 -13.14 2.51 -18.31
N GLU A 115 -13.99 2.97 -17.39
CA GLU A 115 -13.94 4.31 -16.80
C GLU A 115 -12.66 4.50 -16.00
N GLY A 116 -12.28 3.51 -15.18
CA GLY A 116 -11.04 3.55 -14.41
C GLY A 116 -9.79 3.67 -15.28
N ARG A 117 -9.73 2.92 -16.39
CA ARG A 117 -8.61 3.03 -17.35
C ARG A 117 -8.59 4.35 -18.08
N ARG A 118 -9.74 4.86 -18.53
CA ARG A 118 -9.83 6.18 -19.18
C ARG A 118 -9.38 7.28 -18.22
N LEU A 119 -9.83 7.23 -16.96
CA LEU A 119 -9.40 8.18 -15.93
C LEU A 119 -7.89 8.10 -15.68
N ALA A 120 -7.33 6.90 -15.59
CA ALA A 120 -5.89 6.71 -15.43
C ALA A 120 -5.10 7.30 -16.61
N GLN A 121 -5.57 7.09 -17.84
CA GLN A 121 -4.98 7.67 -19.05
C GLN A 121 -5.06 9.20 -19.05
N ASP A 122 -6.24 9.76 -18.77
CA ASP A 122 -6.46 11.22 -18.72
C ASP A 122 -5.55 11.90 -17.65
N LEU A 123 -5.22 11.19 -16.57
CA LEU A 123 -4.36 11.69 -15.49
C LEU A 123 -2.88 11.29 -15.63
N GLY A 124 -2.51 10.48 -16.61
CA GLY A 124 -1.15 9.96 -16.78
C GLY A 124 -0.72 8.98 -15.68
N ILE A 125 -1.68 8.36 -14.99
CA ILE A 125 -1.44 7.41 -13.91
C ILE A 125 -1.30 6.01 -14.51
N LYS A 126 -0.17 5.34 -14.23
CA LYS A 126 0.13 4.00 -14.78
C LYS A 126 -0.51 2.87 -14.00
N VAL A 127 -0.77 3.08 -12.70
CA VAL A 127 -1.30 2.04 -11.82
C VAL A 127 -2.82 2.14 -11.82
N VAL A 128 -3.48 1.14 -12.39
CA VAL A 128 -4.93 1.06 -12.44
C VAL A 128 -5.41 -0.36 -12.15
N GLY A 129 -6.43 -0.49 -11.31
CA GLY A 129 -6.93 -1.81 -10.91
C GLY A 129 -8.31 -1.76 -10.27
N PRO A 130 -8.90 -2.93 -10.00
CA PRO A 130 -10.11 -3.01 -9.19
C PRO A 130 -9.82 -2.51 -7.76
N LEU A 131 -10.87 -2.23 -6.99
CA LEU A 131 -10.72 -1.98 -5.55
C LEU A 131 -9.99 -3.18 -4.89
N ASP A 132 -8.82 -2.90 -4.32
CA ASP A 132 -8.02 -3.77 -3.45
C ASP A 132 -7.82 -3.06 -2.11
N GLY A 133 -8.31 -3.62 -1.01
CA GLY A 133 -8.23 -3.01 0.33
C GLY A 133 -9.25 -1.90 0.63
N MET A 134 -9.90 -1.30 -0.38
CA MET A 134 -10.99 -0.34 -0.19
C MET A 134 -12.36 -1.01 -0.34
N ARG A 135 -13.24 -0.79 0.63
CA ARG A 135 -14.64 -1.25 0.57
C ARG A 135 -15.45 -0.36 -0.37
N PRO A 136 -16.39 -0.90 -1.17
CA PRO A 136 -17.25 -0.10 -2.04
C PRO A 136 -18.04 1.00 -1.30
N SER A 137 -18.38 0.80 -0.02
CA SER A 137 -19.02 1.82 0.80
C SER A 137 -18.16 3.07 1.02
N GLN A 138 -16.83 2.92 1.00
CA GLN A 138 -15.89 4.04 1.11
C GLN A 138 -15.81 4.88 -0.16
N LEU A 139 -16.34 4.38 -1.29
CA LEU A 139 -16.48 5.18 -2.51
C LEU A 139 -17.66 6.16 -2.46
N LEU A 140 -18.56 6.06 -1.46
CA LEU A 140 -19.74 6.91 -1.36
C LEU A 140 -20.59 6.92 -2.65
N GLY A 141 -20.68 5.77 -3.32
CA GLY A 141 -21.39 5.61 -4.59
C GLY A 141 -20.58 5.98 -5.85
N ALA A 142 -19.36 6.51 -5.71
CA ALA A 142 -18.49 6.79 -6.84
C ALA A 142 -18.09 5.52 -7.62
N HIS A 143 -17.68 5.73 -8.87
CA HIS A 143 -17.28 4.66 -9.79
C HIS A 143 -15.80 4.30 -9.64
N ALA A 144 -14.97 5.30 -9.31
CA ALA A 144 -13.53 5.15 -9.15
C ALA A 144 -12.99 6.03 -8.01
N ALA A 145 -11.83 5.64 -7.49
CA ALA A 145 -11.01 6.41 -6.59
C ALA A 145 -9.65 6.69 -7.21
N VAL A 146 -9.14 7.90 -7.01
CA VAL A 146 -7.74 8.26 -7.30
C VAL A 146 -7.04 8.45 -5.98
N ILE A 147 -5.96 7.71 -5.76
CA ILE A 147 -5.07 7.91 -4.61
C ILE A 147 -3.80 8.59 -5.13
N ILE A 148 -3.42 9.69 -4.49
CA ILE A 148 -2.25 10.49 -4.88
C ILE A 148 -1.04 10.04 -4.08
N GLY A 149 0.00 9.59 -4.77
CA GLY A 149 1.28 9.21 -4.18
C GLY A 149 2.30 10.36 -4.12
N SER A 150 3.44 10.08 -3.50
CA SER A 150 4.52 11.04 -3.17
C SER A 150 5.41 11.46 -4.33
#